data_AF-A0A379S9A2-F1
#
_entry.id   AF-A0A379S9A2-F1
#
_cell.length_a   1.000
_cell.length_b   1.000
_cell.length_c   1.000
_cell.angle_alpha   90.00
_cell.angle_beta   90.00
_cell.angle_gamma   90.00
#
_symmetry.space_group_name_H-M   'P 1'
#
loop_
_entity.id
_entity.type
_entity.pdbx_description
1 polymer ?
#
loop_
_entity_poly.entity_id
_entity_poly.type
_entity_poly.pdbx_seq_one_letter_code
_entity_poly.pdbx_strand_id
1 'polypeptide(L)'
;MMKRVTSALFIVVLMVVWIILPSTTIPYSYSKVFEINSPDNKYKVIVYHGGIISPMSLYKYLKDEDYFFIIYNASGEVVFKPSPYYGTSNMGAYDGIEFQYGDSHSLLYPGPEGYDSYEFTK
;
A
#
# COMPACT_ATOMS: atom_id res chain seq x y z
N MET A 1 -6.62 10.12 41.68
CA MET A 1 -7.69 9.68 40.77
C MET A 1 -7.47 10.15 39.34
N MET A 2 -7.22 11.45 39.10
CA MET A 2 -7.02 12.06 37.78
C MET A 2 -5.91 11.40 36.91
N LYS A 3 -4.74 11.09 37.49
CA LYS A 3 -3.64 10.38 36.78
C LYS A 3 -4.02 9.00 36.24
N ARG A 4 -4.90 8.25 36.94
CA ARG A 4 -5.34 6.92 36.50
C ARG A 4 -6.35 7.00 35.35
N VAL A 5 -7.22 8.02 35.38
CA VAL A 5 -8.19 8.29 34.30
C VAL A 5 -7.46 8.72 33.03
N THR A 6 -6.45 9.59 33.14
CA THR A 6 -5.60 9.99 32.00
C THR A 6 -4.80 8.82 31.43
N SER A 7 -4.28 7.93 32.27
CA SER A 7 -3.58 6.72 31.80
C SER A 7 -4.52 5.73 31.11
N ALA A 8 -5.73 5.52 31.65
CA ALA A 8 -6.72 4.65 31.01
C ALA A 8 -7.16 5.20 29.65
N LEU A 9 -7.40 6.51 29.56
CA LEU A 9 -7.73 7.17 28.30
C LEU A 9 -6.61 7.02 27.27
N PHE A 10 -5.36 7.19 27.70
CA PHE A 10 -4.19 7.01 26.83
C PHE A 10 -4.11 5.58 26.27
N ILE A 11 -4.33 4.56 27.10
CA ILE A 11 -4.34 3.16 26.66
C ILE A 11 -5.47 2.89 25.67
N VAL A 12 -6.67 3.45 25.89
CA VAL A 12 -7.79 3.33 24.95
C VAL A 12 -7.44 3.94 23.60
N VAL A 13 -6.81 5.13 23.58
CA VAL A 13 -6.37 5.77 22.34
C VAL A 13 -5.34 4.89 21.60
N LEU A 14 -4.36 4.32 22.32
CA LEU A 14 -3.39 3.41 21.71
C LEU A 14 -4.06 2.17 21.09
N MET A 15 -5.05 1.59 21.76
CA MET A 15 -5.79 0.45 21.22
C MET A 15 -6.58 0.82 19.96
N VAL A 16 -7.25 1.98 19.94
CA VAL A 16 -7.98 2.46 18.76
C VAL A 16 -7.02 2.67 17.59
N VAL A 17 -5.88 3.31 17.82
CA VAL A 17 -4.84 3.50 16.79
C VAL A 17 -4.34 2.16 16.28
N TRP A 18 -4.08 1.19 17.17
CA TRP A 18 -3.60 -0.13 16.78
C TRP A 18 -4.62 -0.91 15.94
N ILE A 19 -5.92 -0.82 16.24
CA ILE A 19 -6.98 -1.51 15.50
C ILE A 19 -7.01 -1.09 14.03
N ILE A 20 -6.85 0.21 13.76
CA ILE A 20 -6.93 0.78 12.42
C ILE A 20 -5.58 0.88 11.72
N LEU A 21 -4.46 0.52 12.37
CA LEU A 21 -3.13 0.72 11.80
C LEU A 21 -2.90 -0.21 10.59
N PRO A 22 -2.67 0.28 9.37
CA PRO A 22 -2.39 -0.61 8.23
C PRO A 22 -0.92 -1.05 8.19
N SER A 23 -0.66 -2.29 7.78
CA SER A 23 0.69 -2.86 7.68
C SER A 23 1.59 -2.12 6.70
N THR A 24 1.01 -1.56 5.64
CA THR A 24 1.72 -0.75 4.64
C THR A 24 2.43 0.47 5.22
N THR A 25 2.10 0.90 6.45
CA THR A 25 2.75 2.04 7.13
C THR A 25 4.10 1.70 7.73
N ILE A 26 4.39 0.44 8.03
CA ILE A 26 5.64 0.00 8.67
C ILE A 26 6.51 -0.70 7.63
N PRO A 27 7.61 -0.07 7.15
CA PRO A 27 8.47 -0.64 6.12
C PRO A 27 9.01 -2.03 6.39
N TYR A 28 9.35 -2.29 7.65
CA TYR A 28 9.89 -3.58 8.07
C TYR A 28 8.87 -4.73 8.01
N SER A 29 7.57 -4.41 7.93
CA SER A 29 6.52 -5.43 7.96
C SER A 29 6.16 -5.99 6.59
N TYR A 30 6.66 -5.41 5.49
CA TYR A 30 6.35 -5.87 4.15
C TYR A 30 7.53 -6.58 3.47
N SER A 31 7.21 -7.53 2.58
CA SER A 31 8.19 -8.29 1.80
C SER A 31 8.00 -8.01 0.31
N LYS A 32 9.08 -7.71 -0.41
CA LYS A 32 9.03 -7.53 -1.86
C LYS A 32 8.65 -8.84 -2.54
N VAL A 33 7.69 -8.76 -3.46
CA VAL A 33 7.23 -9.93 -4.25
C VAL A 33 7.83 -9.87 -5.65
N PHE A 34 7.59 -8.77 -6.37
CA PHE A 34 8.14 -8.55 -7.71
C PHE A 34 8.27 -7.05 -8.01
N GLU A 35 8.89 -6.75 -9.14
CA GLU A 35 9.03 -5.39 -9.66
C GLU A 35 8.71 -5.33 -11.15
N ILE A 36 8.21 -4.18 -11.59
CA ILE A 36 7.93 -3.86 -12.98
C ILE A 36 8.62 -2.53 -13.29
N ASN A 37 9.37 -2.47 -14.38
CA ASN A 37 9.97 -1.22 -14.85
C ASN A 37 9.10 -0.58 -15.92
N SER A 38 9.04 0.74 -15.95
CA SER A 38 8.41 1.47 -17.04
C SER A 38 9.19 1.23 -18.35
N PRO A 39 8.54 1.31 -19.53
CA PRO A 39 9.21 1.13 -20.82
C PRO A 39 10.41 2.05 -21.06
N ASP A 40 10.41 3.25 -20.48
CA ASP A 40 11.51 4.22 -20.55
C ASP A 40 12.53 4.09 -19.40
N ASN A 41 12.35 3.12 -18.49
CA ASN A 41 13.13 2.88 -17.28
C ASN A 41 13.24 4.09 -16.31
N LYS A 42 12.34 5.07 -16.42
CA LYS A 42 12.31 6.23 -15.50
C LYS A 42 11.62 5.92 -14.18
N TYR A 43 10.72 4.94 -14.19
CA TYR A 43 9.96 4.53 -13.01
C TYR A 43 10.03 3.03 -12.84
N LYS A 44 9.91 2.60 -11.58
CA LYS A 44 9.70 1.20 -11.24
C LYS A 44 8.59 1.09 -10.22
N VAL A 45 7.75 0.09 -10.40
CA VAL A 45 6.73 -0.31 -9.43
C VAL A 45 7.26 -1.52 -8.70
N ILE A 46 7.27 -1.47 -7.38
CA ILE A 46 7.58 -2.64 -6.56
C ILE A 46 6.29 -3.05 -5.85
N VAL A 47 5.94 -4.31 -6.02
CA VAL A 47 4.80 -4.93 -5.34
C VAL A 47 5.30 -5.65 -4.10
N TYR A 48 4.57 -5.44 -3.01
CA TYR A 48 4.89 -5.93 -1.69
C TYR A 48 3.72 -6.73 -1.11
N HIS A 49 4.07 -7.75 -0.35
CA HIS A 49 3.16 -8.47 0.54
C HIS A 49 3.24 -7.83 1.93
N GLY A 50 2.11 -7.35 2.44
CA GLY A 50 2.02 -6.77 3.78
C GLY A 50 2.02 -7.83 4.87
N GLY A 51 2.72 -7.58 5.97
CA GLY A 51 2.68 -8.43 7.17
C GLY A 51 1.45 -8.17 8.03
N ILE A 52 1.15 -9.08 8.95
CA ILE A 52 0.04 -8.94 9.91
C ILE A 52 0.57 -8.31 11.20
N ILE A 53 0.33 -7.01 11.38
CA ILE A 53 0.81 -6.24 12.56
C ILE A 53 -0.33 -5.63 13.38
N SER A 54 -1.56 -5.73 12.87
CA SER A 54 -2.77 -5.12 13.43
C SER A 54 -4.02 -5.92 13.02
N PRO A 55 -5.16 -5.73 13.71
CA PRO A 55 -6.45 -6.29 13.31
C PRO A 55 -6.86 -5.89 11.88
N MET A 56 -6.60 -4.65 11.45
CA MET A 56 -6.92 -4.23 10.07
C MET A 56 -6.10 -4.98 9.04
N SER A 57 -4.79 -5.17 9.27
CA SER A 57 -3.94 -5.97 8.36
C SER A 57 -4.34 -7.46 8.34
N LEU A 58 -4.79 -8.00 9.48
CA LEU A 58 -5.35 -9.35 9.54
C LEU A 58 -6.66 -9.45 8.75
N TYR A 59 -7.54 -8.45 8.85
CA TYR A 59 -8.78 -8.40 8.07
C TYR A 59 -8.47 -8.42 6.56
N LYS A 60 -7.51 -7.62 6.12
CA LYS A 60 -7.05 -7.58 4.72
C LYS A 60 -6.46 -8.92 4.26
N TYR A 61 -5.61 -9.53 5.09
CA TYR A 61 -5.08 -10.88 4.83
C TYR A 61 -6.19 -11.92 4.64
N LEU A 62 -7.20 -11.94 5.53
CA LEU A 62 -8.34 -12.86 5.42
C LEU A 62 -9.23 -12.60 4.20
N LYS A 63 -9.11 -11.42 3.57
CA LYS A 63 -9.83 -11.03 2.37
C LYS A 63 -9.03 -11.22 1.08
N ASP A 64 -7.80 -11.73 1.16
CA ASP A 64 -6.86 -11.75 0.03
C ASP A 64 -6.68 -10.34 -0.55
N GLU A 65 -6.43 -9.37 0.34
CA GLU A 65 -6.19 -7.95 0.00
C GLU A 65 -4.91 -7.43 0.66
N ASP A 66 -3.90 -8.28 0.85
CA ASP A 66 -2.66 -7.98 1.55
C ASP A 66 -1.49 -7.62 0.64
N TYR A 67 -1.72 -7.46 -0.66
CA TYR A 67 -0.74 -6.95 -1.62
C TYR A 67 -0.94 -5.46 -1.86
N PHE A 68 0.16 -4.71 -1.96
CA PHE A 68 0.15 -3.30 -2.31
C PHE A 68 1.41 -2.96 -3.12
N PHE A 69 1.45 -1.76 -3.69
CA PHE A 69 2.59 -1.33 -4.51
C PHE A 69 3.12 0.03 -4.07
N ILE A 70 4.35 0.32 -4.47
CA ILE A 70 4.96 1.65 -4.35
C ILE A 70 5.66 1.94 -5.68
N ILE A 71 5.49 3.17 -6.18
CA ILE A 71 6.19 3.65 -7.36
C ILE A 71 7.45 4.41 -6.91
N TYR A 72 8.56 4.08 -7.54
CA TYR A 72 9.83 4.77 -7.38
C TYR A 72 10.30 5.38 -8.70
N ASN A 73 11.05 6.48 -8.62
CA ASN A 73 11.79 7.00 -9.77
C ASN A 73 13.12 6.24 -9.96
N ALA A 74 13.85 6.57 -11.03
CA ALA A 74 15.16 6.00 -11.34
C ALA A 74 16.21 6.17 -10.22
N SER A 75 16.11 7.24 -9.41
CA SER A 75 16.98 7.49 -8.25
C SER A 75 16.60 6.65 -7.02
N GLY A 76 15.49 5.91 -7.07
CA GLY A 76 14.96 5.11 -5.95
C GLY A 76 14.13 5.90 -4.95
N GLU A 77 13.72 7.13 -5.27
CA GLU A 77 12.84 7.93 -4.43
C GLU A 77 11.38 7.54 -4.65
N VAL A 78 10.57 7.57 -3.59
CA VAL A 78 9.14 7.27 -3.68
C VAL A 78 8.40 8.39 -4.42
N VAL A 79 7.79 8.05 -5.54
CA VAL A 79 6.98 8.97 -6.36
C VAL A 79 5.52 8.89 -5.95
N PHE A 80 5.02 7.67 -5.73
CA PHE A 80 3.65 7.43 -5.34
C PHE A 80 3.53 6.23 -4.42
N LYS A 81 2.64 6.36 -3.46
CA LYS A 81 2.18 5.28 -2.60
C LYS A 81 0.64 5.37 -2.56
N PRO A 82 -0.08 4.27 -2.81
CA PRO A 82 -1.53 4.26 -2.66
C PRO A 82 -1.92 4.50 -1.20
N SER A 83 -3.23 4.65 -0.95
CA SER A 83 -3.75 4.76 0.42
C SER A 83 -3.12 3.70 1.33
N PRO A 84 -2.78 4.02 2.60
CA PRO A 84 -2.28 3.00 3.51
C PRO A 84 -3.24 1.81 3.69
N TYR A 85 -4.53 2.00 3.43
CA TYR A 85 -5.57 0.97 3.47
C TYR A 85 -5.82 0.28 2.13
N TYR A 86 -5.09 0.68 1.10
CA TYR A 86 -5.07 -0.02 -0.17
C TYR A 86 -4.58 -1.45 0.04
N GLY A 87 -5.21 -2.36 -0.67
CA GLY A 87 -4.90 -3.76 -0.67
C GLY A 87 -5.56 -4.39 -1.88
N THR A 88 -4.85 -5.29 -2.54
CA THR A 88 -5.37 -6.09 -3.64
C THR A 88 -4.94 -7.54 -3.45
N SER A 89 -5.57 -8.45 -4.20
CA SER A 89 -5.21 -9.86 -4.19
C SER A 89 -3.89 -10.10 -4.89
N ASN A 90 -3.33 -11.29 -4.69
CA ASN A 90 -2.17 -11.73 -5.46
C ASN A 90 -2.45 -11.59 -6.97
N MET A 91 -3.59 -12.09 -7.45
CA MET A 91 -3.98 -11.99 -8.85
C MET A 91 -4.16 -10.53 -9.31
N GLY A 92 -4.80 -9.68 -8.50
CA GLY A 92 -4.95 -8.25 -8.81
C GLY A 92 -3.62 -7.52 -8.87
N ALA A 93 -2.65 -7.91 -8.04
CA ALA A 93 -1.30 -7.39 -8.09
C ALA A 93 -0.57 -7.79 -9.39
N TYR A 94 -0.61 -9.06 -9.78
CA TYR A 94 0.10 -9.56 -10.97
C TYR A 94 -0.54 -9.12 -12.28
N ASP A 95 -1.86 -9.20 -12.39
CA ASP A 95 -2.57 -8.98 -13.65
C ASP A 95 -3.12 -7.55 -13.78
N GLY A 96 -3.29 -6.85 -12.65
CA GLY A 96 -3.96 -5.55 -12.64
C GLY A 96 -3.04 -4.34 -12.49
N ILE A 97 -1.77 -4.52 -12.14
CA ILE A 97 -0.81 -3.41 -12.00
C ILE A 97 0.05 -3.32 -13.25
N GLU A 98 -0.21 -2.32 -14.08
CA GLU A 98 0.45 -2.20 -15.38
C GLU A 98 0.71 -0.75 -15.81
N PHE A 99 1.81 -0.56 -16.52
CA PHE A 99 2.16 0.72 -17.12
C PHE A 99 1.38 0.93 -18.43
N GLN A 100 0.59 1.99 -18.48
CA GLN A 100 -0.06 2.50 -19.67
C GLN A 100 0.79 3.62 -20.28
N TYR A 101 1.80 3.21 -21.05
CA TYR A 101 2.76 4.09 -21.71
C TYR A 101 2.32 4.48 -23.12
N GLY A 102 1.11 5.06 -23.20
CA GLY A 102 0.56 5.72 -24.39
C GLY A 102 0.58 7.24 -24.23
N ASP A 103 -0.57 7.89 -24.46
CA ASP A 103 -0.67 9.36 -24.46
C ASP A 103 -0.46 10.01 -23.08
N SER A 104 -0.94 9.38 -22.00
CA SER A 104 -0.97 9.98 -20.66
C SER A 104 0.15 9.56 -19.73
N HIS A 105 0.99 8.58 -20.09
CA HIS A 105 2.01 7.97 -19.22
C HIS A 105 1.45 7.71 -17.81
N SER A 106 0.73 6.61 -17.61
CA SER A 106 0.11 6.30 -16.32
C SER A 106 0.39 4.88 -15.86
N LEU A 107 0.12 4.63 -14.58
CA LEU A 107 0.04 3.30 -14.01
C LEU A 107 -1.43 2.99 -13.70
N LEU A 108 -1.96 1.92 -14.28
CA LEU A 108 -3.25 1.35 -13.87
C LEU A 108 -3.04 0.39 -12.70
N TYR A 109 -4.00 0.38 -11.78
CA TYR A 109 -4.02 -0.56 -10.65
C TYR A 109 -5.46 -0.85 -10.21
N PRO A 110 -5.73 -2.01 -9.60
CA PRO A 110 -7.08 -2.36 -9.14
C PRO A 110 -7.59 -1.38 -8.08
N GLY A 111 -8.79 -0.85 -8.27
CA GLY A 111 -9.48 0.05 -7.35
C GLY A 111 -10.81 -0.53 -6.85
N PRO A 112 -11.46 0.12 -5.87
CA PRO A 112 -12.75 -0.33 -5.32
C PRO A 112 -13.86 -0.46 -6.37
N GLU A 113 -13.83 0.38 -7.41
CA GLU A 113 -14.82 0.41 -8.51
C GLU A 113 -14.28 -0.16 -9.84
N GLY A 114 -13.16 -0.91 -9.80
CA GLY A 114 -12.55 -1.50 -10.98
C GLY A 114 -11.06 -1.19 -11.07
N TYR A 115 -10.69 -0.17 -11.85
CA TYR A 115 -9.31 0.28 -12.00
C TYR A 115 -9.20 1.77 -11.69
N ASP A 116 -8.17 2.11 -10.93
CA ASP A 116 -7.70 3.47 -10.70
C ASP A 116 -6.40 3.70 -11.50
N SER A 117 -6.00 4.96 -11.63
CA SER A 117 -4.76 5.32 -12.33
C SER A 117 -3.94 6.37 -11.61
N TYR A 118 -2.62 6.28 -11.73
CA TYR A 118 -1.69 7.36 -11.38
C TYR A 118 -1.02 7.89 -12.64
N GLU A 119 -1.25 9.15 -12.98
CA GLU A 119 -0.59 9.81 -14.12
C GLU A 119 0.79 10.34 -13.72
N PHE A 120 1.81 9.99 -14.49
CA PHE A 120 3.17 10.50 -14.31
C PHE A 120 3.25 11.91 -14.91
N THR A 121 3.52 12.90 -14.08
CA THR A 121 3.83 14.25 -14.57
C THR A 121 5.13 14.21 -15.38
N LYS A 122 5.11 14.76 -16.59
CA LYS A 122 6.27 14.85 -17.51
C LYS A 122 7.48 15.56 -16.90
#